data_AF-A0A016RX80-F1
#
_entry.id   AF-A0A016RX80-F1
#
_cell.length_a   1.000
_cell.length_b   1.000
_cell.length_c   1.000
_cell.angle_alpha   90.00
_cell.angle_beta   90.00
_cell.angle_gamma   90.00
#
_symmetry.space_group_name_H-M   'P 1'
#
loop_
_entity.id
_entity.type
_entity.pdbx_description
1 polymer ?
#
loop_
_entity_poly.entity_id
_entity_poly.type
_entity_poly.pdbx_seq_one_letter_code
_entity_poly.pdbx_strand_id
1 'polypeptide(L)'
;MEAQSSEDAAVPNEVTQFRVPTTLRQFSKDYRELERLPPENFAKYFLSIPTTIYSSLFGELMETEMVSRLIRGLIKLLESSSVTAAEVSECLLHLADVPRFELLVMFLGDDEKKDLASICLHLTESDAVFIREKYHLEDE
;
A
#
# COMPACT_ATOMS: atom_id res chain seq x y z
N MET A 1 -45.25 7.62 17.24
CA MET A 1 -45.24 6.13 17.15
C MET A 1 -45.36 5.85 15.67
N GLU A 2 -44.38 5.31 14.95
CA GLU A 2 -43.38 4.26 15.22
C GLU A 2 -42.10 4.61 14.41
N ALA A 3 -40.89 4.66 15.00
CA ALA A 3 -39.92 3.57 15.22
C ALA A 3 -39.17 3.06 13.96
N GLN A 4 -37.88 3.43 13.87
CA GLN A 4 -36.70 2.67 13.37
C GLN A 4 -36.71 2.15 11.91
N SER A 5 -35.64 2.32 11.14
CA SER A 5 -34.38 1.62 11.39
C SER A 5 -33.21 2.25 10.65
N SER A 6 -32.07 2.29 11.34
CA SER A 6 -30.75 2.60 10.81
C SER A 6 -30.37 1.57 9.74
N GLU A 7 -30.27 1.98 8.48
CA GLU A 7 -29.51 1.25 7.48
C GLU A 7 -28.05 1.64 7.63
N ASP A 8 -27.37 0.93 8.53
CA ASP A 8 -25.93 0.73 8.49
C ASP A 8 -25.65 0.00 7.17
N ALA A 9 -25.35 0.76 6.13
CA ALA A 9 -24.97 0.23 4.84
C ALA A 9 -23.59 -0.42 5.00
N ALA A 10 -23.59 -1.69 5.44
CA ALA A 10 -22.47 -2.58 5.31
C ALA A 10 -22.06 -2.61 3.84
N VAL A 11 -21.01 -1.86 3.52
CA VAL A 11 -20.43 -1.81 2.18
C VAL A 11 -20.14 -3.25 1.79
N PRO A 12 -20.68 -3.75 0.66
CA PRO A 12 -20.42 -5.11 0.25
C PRO A 12 -18.91 -5.29 0.09
N ASN A 13 -18.33 -6.12 0.96
CA ASN A 13 -16.99 -6.66 0.79
C ASN A 13 -17.07 -7.69 -0.36
N GLU A 14 -17.45 -7.23 -1.57
CA GLU A 14 -17.31 -8.05 -2.76
C GLU A 14 -15.82 -8.28 -2.94
N VAL A 15 -15.40 -9.50 -2.62
CA VAL A 15 -14.06 -10.01 -2.88
C VAL A 15 -13.94 -10.13 -4.39
N THR A 16 -13.77 -9.01 -5.09
CA THR A 16 -13.25 -9.01 -6.45
C THR A 16 -11.90 -9.71 -6.37
N GLN A 17 -11.86 -10.98 -6.77
CA GLN A 17 -10.62 -11.75 -6.91
C GLN A 17 -9.86 -11.16 -8.08
N PHE A 18 -9.23 -10.00 -7.87
CA PHE A 18 -8.26 -9.46 -8.78
C PHE A 18 -7.13 -10.48 -8.92
N ARG A 19 -6.82 -10.83 -10.17
CA ARG A 19 -5.71 -11.74 -10.45
C ARG A 19 -4.41 -10.96 -10.43
N VAL A 20 -3.31 -11.65 -10.16
CA VAL A 20 -1.97 -11.06 -10.31
C VAL A 20 -1.85 -10.48 -11.72
N PRO A 21 -1.62 -9.16 -11.85
CA PRO A 21 -1.52 -8.51 -13.15
C PRO A 21 -0.24 -8.96 -13.84
N THR A 22 -0.37 -9.44 -15.08
CA THR A 22 0.78 -9.76 -15.94
C THR A 22 1.16 -8.61 -16.87
N THR A 23 0.32 -7.58 -16.94
CA THR A 23 0.52 -6.42 -17.81
C THR A 23 0.17 -5.13 -17.08
N LEU A 24 0.84 -4.06 -17.48
CA LEU A 24 0.61 -2.72 -16.96
C LEU A 24 -0.84 -2.28 -17.10
N ARG A 25 -1.45 -2.55 -18.26
CA ARG A 25 -2.85 -2.22 -18.55
C ARG A 25 -3.83 -2.89 -17.59
N GLN A 26 -3.55 -4.13 -17.20
CA GLN A 26 -4.39 -4.86 -16.24
C GLN A 26 -4.30 -4.21 -14.86
N PHE A 27 -3.07 -3.93 -14.39
CA PHE A 27 -2.86 -3.25 -13.11
C PHE A 27 -3.56 -1.88 -13.06
N SER A 28 -3.45 -1.05 -14.09
CA SER A 28 -4.14 0.25 -14.12
C SER A 28 -5.66 0.12 -14.06
N LYS A 29 -6.22 -0.92 -14.69
CA LYS A 29 -7.66 -1.18 -14.66
C LYS A 29 -8.09 -1.61 -13.25
N ASP A 30 -7.37 -2.56 -12.66
CA ASP A 30 -7.64 -3.08 -11.31
C ASP A 30 -7.51 -1.94 -10.28
N TYR A 31 -6.48 -1.10 -10.40
CA TYR A 31 -6.30 0.08 -9.54
C TYR A 31 -7.51 1.01 -9.58
N ARG A 32 -8.06 1.33 -10.76
CA ARG A 32 -9.24 2.22 -10.87
C ARG A 32 -10.49 1.65 -10.20
N GLU A 33 -10.63 0.32 -10.14
CA GLU A 33 -11.71 -0.33 -9.43
C GLU A 33 -11.45 -0.29 -7.91
N LEU A 34 -10.22 -0.57 -7.49
CA LEU A 34 -9.75 -0.53 -6.10
C LEU A 34 -9.70 0.89 -5.51
N GLU A 35 -9.58 1.91 -6.35
CA GLU A 35 -9.57 3.33 -5.96
C GLU A 35 -10.90 3.76 -5.33
N ARG A 36 -11.99 3.04 -5.62
CA ARG A 36 -13.32 3.26 -5.05
C ARG A 36 -13.57 2.51 -3.75
N LEU A 37 -12.67 1.61 -3.36
CA LEU A 37 -12.78 0.75 -2.18
C LEU A 37 -11.82 1.21 -1.07
N PRO A 38 -11.95 0.75 0.18
CA PRO A 38 -10.98 1.09 1.23
C PRO A 38 -9.52 0.81 0.82
N PRO A 39 -8.53 1.65 1.21
CA PRO A 39 -7.11 1.47 0.87
C PRO A 39 -6.54 0.07 1.17
N GLU A 40 -7.06 -0.58 2.21
CA GLU A 40 -6.75 -1.94 2.62
C GLU A 40 -6.93 -2.96 1.49
N ASN A 41 -7.95 -2.78 0.65
CA ASN A 41 -8.20 -3.67 -0.49
C ASN A 41 -7.12 -3.51 -1.57
N PHE A 42 -6.67 -2.29 -1.82
CA PHE A 42 -5.56 -2.05 -2.73
C PHE A 42 -4.26 -2.63 -2.18
N ALA A 43 -3.96 -2.43 -0.89
CA ALA A 43 -2.76 -3.00 -0.28
C ALA A 43 -2.76 -4.53 -0.27
N LYS A 44 -3.90 -5.19 0.04
CA LYS A 44 -4.03 -6.66 -0.07
C LYS A 44 -3.80 -7.15 -1.49
N TYR A 45 -4.38 -6.47 -2.48
CA TYR A 45 -4.14 -6.78 -3.89
C TYR A 45 -2.66 -6.61 -4.25
N PHE A 46 -2.04 -5.50 -3.85
CA PHE A 46 -0.64 -5.21 -4.13
C PHE A 46 0.30 -6.26 -3.52
N LEU A 47 0.08 -6.65 -2.27
CA LEU A 47 0.85 -7.71 -1.59
C LEU A 47 0.68 -9.09 -2.24
N SER A 48 -0.40 -9.32 -3.01
CA SER A 48 -0.57 -10.57 -3.77
C SER A 48 0.30 -10.62 -5.04
N ILE A 49 0.89 -9.49 -5.45
CA ILE A 49 1.75 -9.39 -6.63
C ILE A 49 3.16 -9.84 -6.24
N PRO A 50 3.77 -10.79 -6.98
CA PRO A 50 5.15 -11.21 -6.70
C PRO A 50 6.13 -10.03 -6.78
N THR A 51 6.93 -9.85 -5.73
CA THR A 51 7.95 -8.79 -5.65
C THR A 51 8.95 -8.83 -6.81
N THR A 52 9.21 -10.03 -7.35
CA THR A 52 10.10 -10.27 -8.50
C THR A 52 9.69 -9.54 -9.78
N ILE A 53 8.42 -9.14 -9.91
CA ILE A 53 7.94 -8.42 -11.11
C ILE A 53 7.74 -6.92 -10.88
N TYR A 54 7.96 -6.40 -9.66
CA TYR A 54 7.69 -5.00 -9.31
C TYR A 54 8.40 -4.02 -10.24
N SER A 55 9.71 -4.17 -10.46
CA SER A 55 10.47 -3.26 -11.33
C SER A 55 9.92 -3.24 -12.76
N SER A 56 9.60 -4.41 -13.32
CA SER A 56 9.03 -4.53 -14.67
C SER A 56 7.61 -3.99 -14.81
N LEU A 57 6.81 -4.05 -13.73
CA LEU A 57 5.41 -3.68 -13.74
C LEU A 57 5.19 -2.21 -13.34
N PHE A 58 5.99 -1.67 -12.42
CA PHE A 58 5.74 -0.36 -11.80
C PHE A 58 6.75 0.72 -12.19
N GLY A 59 7.89 0.35 -12.81
CA GLY A 59 9.00 1.29 -13.07
C GLY A 59 8.66 2.52 -13.92
N GLU A 60 7.55 2.50 -14.68
CA GLU A 60 7.13 3.62 -15.52
C GLU A 60 5.78 4.26 -15.15
N LEU A 61 4.91 3.55 -14.42
CA LEU A 61 3.52 3.98 -14.19
C LEU A 61 3.23 4.39 -12.75
N MET A 62 4.07 4.02 -11.78
CA MET A 62 3.66 4.29 -10.41
C MET A 62 3.58 5.79 -10.15
N GLU A 63 2.46 6.21 -9.59
CA GLU A 63 2.13 7.60 -9.26
C GLU A 63 2.13 7.77 -7.75
N THR A 64 2.37 9.00 -7.28
CA THR A 64 2.45 9.31 -5.86
C THR A 64 1.16 8.91 -5.13
N GLU A 65 0.01 9.13 -5.75
CA GLU A 65 -1.31 8.76 -5.22
C GLU A 65 -1.45 7.25 -4.98
N MET A 66 -0.87 6.42 -5.85
CA MET A 66 -0.84 4.97 -5.66
C MET A 66 0.01 4.61 -4.45
N VAL A 67 1.18 5.25 -4.30
CA VAL A 67 2.07 5.05 -3.15
C VAL A 67 1.40 5.49 -1.85
N SER A 68 0.80 6.67 -1.82
CA SER A 68 0.04 7.18 -0.67
C SER A 68 -1.07 6.20 -0.26
N ARG A 69 -1.82 5.69 -1.24
CA ARG A 69 -2.89 4.71 -0.99
C ARG A 69 -2.34 3.38 -0.47
N LEU A 70 -1.22 2.91 -1.04
CA LEU A 70 -0.56 1.70 -0.58
C LEU A 70 -0.17 1.82 0.89
N ILE A 71 0.54 2.89 1.26
CA ILE A 71 1.00 3.15 2.64
C ILE A 71 -0.18 3.15 3.62
N ARG A 72 -1.22 3.93 3.32
CA ARG A 72 -2.46 3.99 4.14
C ARG A 72 -3.16 2.64 4.26
N GLY A 73 -3.08 1.81 3.23
CA GLY A 73 -3.60 0.44 3.29
C GLY A 73 -2.73 -0.46 4.18
N LEU A 74 -1.41 -0.42 4.01
CA LEU A 74 -0.47 -1.27 4.75
C LEU A 74 -0.53 -1.01 6.27
N ILE A 75 -0.57 0.25 6.71
CA ILE A 75 -0.66 0.58 8.14
C ILE A 75 -1.93 -0.01 8.78
N LYS A 76 -3.09 0.16 8.14
CA LYS A 76 -4.36 -0.40 8.62
C LYS A 76 -4.38 -1.93 8.61
N LEU A 77 -3.72 -2.55 7.62
CA LEU A 77 -3.59 -4.00 7.57
C LEU A 77 -2.71 -4.53 8.71
N LEU A 78 -1.65 -3.81 9.08
CA LEU A 78 -0.82 -4.13 10.24
C LEU A 78 -1.59 -3.95 11.55
N GLU A 79 -2.29 -2.84 11.71
CA GLU A 79 -3.11 -2.55 12.90
C GLU A 79 -4.21 -3.60 13.11
N SER A 80 -4.84 -4.05 12.02
CA SER A 80 -5.86 -5.11 12.05
C SER A 80 -5.28 -6.54 12.11
N SER A 81 -3.95 -6.70 12.13
CA SER A 81 -3.27 -8.00 12.05
C SER A 81 -3.69 -8.85 10.85
N SER A 82 -4.13 -8.21 9.77
CA SER A 82 -4.53 -8.87 8.52
C SER A 82 -3.33 -9.34 7.69
N VAL A 83 -2.17 -8.72 7.91
CA VAL A 83 -0.88 -9.05 7.27
C VAL A 83 0.21 -9.02 8.33
N THR A 84 1.32 -9.70 8.04
CA THR A 84 2.48 -9.74 8.94
C THR A 84 3.45 -8.60 8.64
N ALA A 85 4.21 -8.18 9.65
CA ALA A 85 5.28 -7.20 9.46
C ALA A 85 6.34 -7.67 8.45
N ALA A 86 6.57 -8.97 8.34
CA ALA A 86 7.51 -9.54 7.37
C ALA A 86 7.05 -9.32 5.91
N GLU A 87 5.76 -9.55 5.62
CA GLU A 87 5.20 -9.30 4.27
C GLU A 87 5.27 -7.82 3.89
N VAL A 88 4.99 -6.93 4.85
CA VAL A 88 5.09 -5.48 4.63
C VAL A 88 6.55 -5.05 4.45
N SER A 89 7.47 -5.58 5.25
CA SER A 89 8.91 -5.32 5.12
C SER A 89 9.40 -5.71 3.74
N GLU A 90 9.13 -6.96 3.32
CA GLU A 90 9.53 -7.47 2.01
C GLU A 90 9.00 -6.60 0.87
N CYS A 91 7.74 -6.18 0.95
CA CYS A 91 7.13 -5.30 -0.02
C CYS A 91 7.86 -3.94 -0.14
N LEU A 92 8.11 -3.28 0.99
CA LEU A 92 8.80 -1.98 1.00
C LEU A 92 10.26 -2.10 0.54
N LEU A 93 10.99 -3.13 0.98
CA LEU A 93 12.36 -3.37 0.54
C LEU A 93 12.46 -3.54 -0.98
N HIS A 94 11.53 -4.27 -1.60
CA HIS A 94 11.54 -4.43 -3.07
C HIS A 94 11.05 -3.18 -3.81
N LEU A 95 10.18 -2.37 -3.20
CA LEU A 95 9.76 -1.10 -3.78
C LEU A 95 10.91 -0.09 -3.85
N ALA A 96 11.84 -0.13 -2.89
CA ALA A 96 13.04 0.69 -2.90
C ALA A 96 13.90 0.53 -4.18
N ASP A 97 13.85 -0.65 -4.80
CA ASP A 97 14.59 -0.98 -6.03
C ASP A 97 13.80 -0.66 -7.31
N VAL A 98 12.53 -0.25 -7.19
CA VAL A 98 11.70 0.12 -8.34
C VAL A 98 12.14 1.51 -8.86
N PRO A 99 12.45 1.64 -10.16
CA PRO A 99 12.81 2.94 -10.74
C PRO A 99 11.75 4.00 -10.43
N ARG A 100 12.20 5.22 -10.09
CA ARG A 100 11.37 6.37 -9.71
C ARG A 100 10.63 6.23 -8.38
N PHE A 101 10.64 5.08 -7.72
CA PHE A 101 9.95 4.92 -6.43
C PHE A 101 10.42 5.91 -5.38
N GLU A 102 11.75 6.02 -5.21
CA GLU A 102 12.38 6.97 -4.30
C GLU A 102 11.93 8.41 -4.58
N LEU A 103 11.80 8.79 -5.86
CA LEU A 103 11.29 10.11 -6.25
C LEU A 103 9.82 10.30 -5.87
N LEU A 104 8.97 9.30 -6.04
CA LEU A 104 7.55 9.37 -5.64
C LEU A 104 7.41 9.55 -4.13
N VAL A 105 8.25 8.86 -3.36
CA VAL A 105 8.28 8.96 -1.89
C VAL A 105 8.64 10.38 -1.44
N MET A 106 9.53 11.07 -2.15
CA MET A 106 9.87 12.47 -1.85
C MET A 106 8.67 13.43 -1.99
N PHE A 107 7.67 13.07 -2.80
CA PHE A 107 6.45 13.85 -3.01
C PHE A 107 5.32 13.48 -2.04
N LEU A 108 5.53 12.54 -1.13
CA LEU A 108 4.57 12.22 -0.08
C LEU A 108 4.42 13.39 0.88
N GLY A 109 3.19 13.62 1.34
CA GLY A 109 2.90 14.60 2.37
C GLY A 109 3.27 14.10 3.76
N ASP A 110 3.17 14.99 4.75
CA ASP A 110 3.57 14.71 6.12
C ASP A 110 2.75 13.57 6.73
N ASP A 111 1.47 13.45 6.37
CA ASP A 111 0.60 12.39 6.87
C ASP A 111 1.04 11.01 6.35
N GLU A 112 1.37 10.89 5.05
CA GLU A 112 1.89 9.64 4.51
C GLU A 112 3.27 9.29 5.06
N LYS A 113 4.13 10.29 5.30
CA LYS A 113 5.44 10.06 5.94
C LYS A 113 5.29 9.59 7.38
N LYS A 114 4.33 10.14 8.14
CA LYS A 114 3.99 9.67 9.49
C LYS A 114 3.45 8.24 9.48
N ASP A 115 2.58 7.91 8.54
CA ASP A 115 2.09 6.53 8.37
C ASP A 115 3.26 5.58 8.08
N LEU A 116 4.17 5.95 7.18
CA LEU A 116 5.32 5.12 6.85
C LEU A 116 6.32 4.99 8.01
N ALA A 117 6.55 6.06 8.77
CA ALA A 117 7.34 6.01 10.00
C ALA A 117 6.70 5.09 11.05
N SER A 118 5.37 5.09 11.13
CA SER A 118 4.60 4.18 11.99
C SER A 118 4.72 2.73 11.54
N ILE A 119 4.68 2.46 10.23
CA ILE A 119 4.95 1.12 9.67
C ILE A 119 6.33 0.63 10.11
N CYS A 120 7.35 1.49 10.05
CA CYS A 120 8.72 1.14 10.44
C CYS A 120 8.85 0.67 11.90
N LEU A 121 7.95 1.09 12.80
CA LEU A 121 7.93 0.63 14.20
C LEU A 121 7.58 -0.86 14.34
N HIS A 122 6.95 -1.45 13.33
CA HIS A 122 6.59 -2.87 13.29
C HIS A 122 7.67 -3.75 12.65
N LEU A 123 8.63 -3.15 11.92
CA LEU A 123 9.63 -3.88 11.15
C LEU A 123 10.84 -4.27 12.01
N THR A 124 11.70 -5.11 11.46
CA THR A 124 13.00 -5.38 12.10
C THR A 124 13.85 -4.10 12.09
N GLU A 125 14.75 -3.96 13.07
CA GLU A 125 15.61 -2.77 13.18
C GLU A 125 16.40 -2.52 11.88
N SER A 126 16.96 -3.57 11.29
CA SER A 126 17.72 -3.47 10.04
C SER A 126 16.87 -2.96 8.88
N ASP A 127 15.66 -3.50 8.71
CA ASP A 127 14.77 -3.11 7.60
C ASP A 127 14.23 -1.70 7.82
N ALA A 128 13.86 -1.36 9.06
CA ALA A 128 13.38 -0.04 9.42
C ALA A 128 14.43 1.04 9.14
N VAL A 129 15.71 0.80 9.51
CA VAL A 129 16.82 1.73 9.21
C VAL A 129 16.98 1.90 7.70
N PHE A 130 17.04 0.80 6.95
CA PHE A 130 17.18 0.85 5.50
C PHE A 130 16.03 1.63 4.84
N ILE A 131 14.78 1.34 5.22
CA ILE A 131 13.60 2.00 4.66
C ILE A 131 13.62 3.49 5.02
N ARG A 132 13.89 3.86 6.28
CA ARG A 132 13.96 5.28 6.69
C ARG A 132 14.99 6.07 5.89
N GLU A 133 16.19 5.53 5.73
CA GLU A 133 17.24 6.15 4.93
C GLU A 133 16.83 6.26 3.45
N LYS A 134 16.34 5.16 2.89
CA LYS A 134 16.03 5.06 1.45
C LYS A 134 14.81 5.87 1.05
N TYR A 135 13.89 6.11 1.99
CA TYR A 135 12.64 6.83 1.79
C TYR A 135 12.71 8.27 2.28
N HIS A 136 13.88 8.73 2.76
CA HIS A 136 14.10 10.09 3.26
C HIS A 136 13.09 10.47 4.36
N LEU A 137 12.86 9.55 5.30
CA LEU A 137 12.09 9.81 6.51
C LEU A 137 13.03 10.44 7.52
N GLU A 138 13.10 11.76 7.53
CA GLU A 138 13.87 12.51 8.52
C GLU A 138 13.27 12.28 9.92
N ASP A 139 14.12 11.97 10.90
CA ASP A 139 13.74 12.04 12.30
C ASP A 139 13.64 13.54 12.68
N GLU A 140 12.42 14.08 12.74
CA GLU A 140 12.17 15.41 13.36
C GLU A 140 12.57 15.43 14.85
#